data_AF-A0A6F9AGV0-F1
#
_entry.id   AF-A0A6F9AGV0-F1
#
_cell.length_a   1.000
_cell.length_b   1.000
_cell.length_c   1.000
_cell.angle_alpha   90.00
_cell.angle_beta   90.00
_cell.angle_gamma   90.00
#
_symmetry.space_group_name_H-M   'P 1'
#
loop_
_entity.id
_entity.type
_entity.pdbx_description
1 polymer ?
#
loop_
_entity_poly.entity_id
_entity_poly.type
_entity_poly.pdbx_seq_one_letter_code
_entity_poly.pdbx_strand_id
1 'polypeptide(L)'
;MNMMVWGRGCWFSNPDSLYSMLPNVLHVVLSTTLKILTVVSASMQPLCDLVETIWVVGGLMHPWCDLVYLADIMADFHCDVFFPQFPGVPNEIQEENGVTFKFDVFKREICGAE
;
A
#
# COMPACT_ATOMS: atom_id res chain seq x y z
N MET A 1 13.43 2.56 9.70
CA MET A 1 12.92 3.31 8.51
C MET A 1 11.71 2.55 7.97
N ASN A 2 10.83 3.19 7.19
CA ASN A 2 9.74 2.47 6.51
C ASN A 2 10.15 2.05 5.09
N MET A 3 9.55 0.98 4.58
CA MET A 3 9.70 0.58 3.18
C MET A 3 8.34 0.65 2.49
N MET A 4 8.29 1.28 1.31
CA MET A 4 7.10 1.31 0.47
C MET A 4 7.35 0.49 -0.80
N VAL A 5 6.49 -0.49 -1.04
CA VAL A 5 6.52 -1.39 -2.19
C VAL A 5 5.43 -0.98 -3.17
N TRP A 6 5.81 -0.71 -4.41
CA TRP A 6 4.92 -0.14 -5.44
C TRP A 6 4.81 -1.09 -6.63
N GLY A 7 3.63 -1.16 -7.25
CA GLY A 7 3.53 -1.64 -8.62
C GLY A 7 4.07 -0.60 -9.61
N ARG A 8 4.64 -1.04 -10.74
CA ARG A 8 5.14 -0.15 -11.81
C ARG A 8 4.14 0.95 -12.21
N GLY A 9 2.87 0.59 -12.43
CA GLY A 9 1.85 1.55 -12.85
C GLY A 9 1.63 2.66 -11.80
N CYS A 10 1.52 2.28 -10.53
CA CYS A 10 1.35 3.21 -9.41
C CYS A 10 2.57 4.10 -9.20
N TRP A 11 3.79 3.59 -9.42
CA TRP A 11 5.00 4.41 -9.35
C TRP A 11 4.99 5.52 -10.41
N PHE A 12 4.59 5.23 -11.64
CA PHE A 12 4.60 6.24 -12.70
C PHE A 12 3.36 7.14 -12.73
N SER A 13 2.30 6.82 -11.97
CA SER A 13 1.10 7.67 -11.87
C SER A 13 1.23 8.79 -10.85
N ASN A 14 2.27 8.78 -10.03
CA ASN A 14 2.49 9.77 -8.97
C ASN A 14 3.60 10.76 -9.35
N PRO A 15 3.51 12.02 -8.91
CA PRO A 15 4.55 13.02 -9.17
C PRO A 15 5.82 12.75 -8.35
N ASP A 16 6.98 13.08 -8.91
CA ASP A 16 8.29 12.88 -8.24
C ASP A 16 8.39 13.58 -6.87
N SER A 17 7.64 14.67 -6.68
CA SER A 17 7.57 15.40 -5.41
C SER A 17 7.07 14.53 -4.27
N LEU A 18 6.15 13.59 -4.52
CA LEU A 18 5.61 12.69 -3.50
C LEU A 18 6.74 11.89 -2.83
N TYR A 19 7.70 11.39 -3.61
CA TYR A 19 8.80 10.58 -3.12
C TYR A 19 9.81 11.39 -2.32
N SER A 20 10.03 12.65 -2.73
CA SER A 20 10.93 13.56 -2.04
C SER A 20 10.34 14.09 -0.72
N MET A 21 9.00 14.12 -0.60
CA MET A 21 8.30 14.53 0.62
C MET A 21 8.28 13.47 1.72
N LEU A 22 8.71 12.24 1.42
CA LEU A 22 8.74 11.12 2.36
C LEU A 22 10.20 10.81 2.77
N PRO A 23 10.82 11.62 3.66
CA PRO A 23 12.17 11.36 4.11
C PRO A 23 12.22 10.05 4.90
N ASN A 24 13.37 9.36 4.84
CA ASN A 24 13.60 8.12 5.58
C ASN A 24 12.65 6.96 5.18
N VAL A 25 12.27 6.92 3.90
CA VAL A 25 11.51 5.81 3.30
C VAL A 25 12.33 5.16 2.20
N LEU A 26 12.44 3.83 2.23
CA LEU A 26 12.97 3.05 1.12
C LEU A 26 11.84 2.75 0.14
N HIS A 27 11.94 3.27 -1.09
CA HIS A 27 10.98 2.96 -2.16
C HIS A 27 11.46 1.76 -3.00
N VAL A 28 10.60 0.77 -3.20
CA VAL A 28 10.85 -0.44 -4.01
C VAL A 28 9.77 -0.58 -5.07
N VAL A 29 10.16 -0.66 -6.35
CA VAL A 29 9.22 -0.80 -7.46
C VAL A 29 9.25 -2.22 -8.02
N LEU A 30 8.12 -2.91 -7.97
CA LEU A 30 7.93 -4.24 -8.56
C LEU A 30 7.60 -4.10 -10.04
N SER A 31 8.41 -4.73 -10.89
CA SER A 31 8.23 -4.71 -12.33
C SER A 31 8.95 -5.88 -12.99
N THR A 32 8.32 -6.48 -13.99
CA THR A 32 8.94 -7.50 -14.85
C THR A 32 9.65 -6.91 -16.07
N THR A 33 9.44 -5.61 -16.34
CA THR A 33 9.93 -4.93 -17.56
C THR A 33 10.96 -3.84 -17.29
N LEU A 34 11.09 -3.39 -16.03
CA LEU A 34 12.12 -2.43 -15.66
C LEU A 34 13.44 -3.18 -15.44
N LYS A 35 14.49 -2.78 -16.16
CA LYS A 35 15.86 -3.25 -15.94
C LYS A 35 16.62 -2.42 -14.90
N ILE A 36 15.92 -1.75 -14.00
CA ILE A 36 16.53 -0.82 -13.04
C ILE A 36 16.92 -1.59 -11.78
N LEU A 37 18.23 -1.63 -11.53
CA LEU A 37 18.93 -2.18 -10.38
C LEU A 37 18.53 -1.47 -9.07
N THR A 38 17.46 -1.94 -8.43
CA THR A 38 17.38 -2.06 -6.95
C THR A 38 16.09 -2.80 -6.59
N VAL A 39 15.98 -4.05 -7.04
CA VAL A 39 15.22 -5.04 -6.29
C VAL A 39 16.10 -5.41 -5.10
N VAL A 40 16.02 -4.62 -4.04
CA VAL A 40 16.46 -5.12 -2.74
C VAL A 40 15.36 -6.08 -2.31
N SER A 41 15.55 -7.37 -2.58
CA SER A 41 14.65 -8.37 -2.02
C SER A 41 14.67 -8.17 -0.50
N ALA A 42 13.54 -7.83 0.10
CA ALA A 42 13.44 -7.65 1.55
C ALA A 42 13.80 -8.94 2.33
N SER A 43 13.93 -10.08 1.64
CA SER A 43 14.45 -11.35 2.13
C SER A 43 15.99 -11.44 2.18
N MET A 44 16.74 -10.45 1.67
CA MET A 44 18.18 -10.35 1.91
C MET A 44 18.38 -9.81 3.33
N GLN A 45 18.78 -10.69 4.24
CA GLN A 45 19.30 -10.36 5.58
C GLN A 45 20.51 -9.42 5.38
N PRO A 46 20.30 -8.10 5.38
CA PRO A 46 20.25 -7.26 6.59
C PRO A 46 19.07 -6.25 6.65
N LEU A 47 18.03 -6.36 5.80
CA LEU A 47 16.94 -5.36 5.80
C LEU A 47 15.98 -5.47 6.99
N CYS A 48 15.78 -6.68 7.51
CA CYS A 48 14.84 -6.90 8.62
C CYS A 48 15.17 -6.08 9.87
N ASP A 49 16.46 -5.78 10.10
CA ASP A 49 16.90 -5.01 11.27
C ASP A 49 16.78 -3.49 11.07
N LEU A 50 16.52 -3.04 9.84
CA LEU A 50 16.50 -1.63 9.46
C LEU A 50 15.09 -1.12 9.08
N VAL A 51 14.24 -2.02 8.60
CA VAL A 51 12.87 -1.74 8.17
C VAL A 51 11.89 -2.05 9.29
N GLU A 52 11.18 -1.02 9.75
CA GLU A 52 10.19 -1.12 10.82
C GLU A 52 8.84 -1.63 10.28
N THR A 53 8.35 -1.00 9.21
CA THR A 53 7.09 -1.39 8.57
C THR A 53 7.22 -1.41 7.06
N ILE A 54 6.62 -2.44 6.44
CA ILE A 54 6.50 -2.58 4.99
C ILE A 54 5.09 -2.19 4.57
N TRP A 55 4.99 -1.18 3.72
CA TRP A 55 3.73 -0.70 3.16
C TRP A 55 3.64 -1.15 1.70
N VAL A 56 2.63 -1.94 1.37
CA VAL A 56 2.33 -2.27 -0.03
C VAL A 56 1.36 -1.20 -0.54
N VAL A 57 1.82 -0.41 -1.51
CA VAL A 57 1.11 0.77 -2.02
C VAL A 57 0.78 0.57 -3.50
N GLY A 58 -0.52 0.51 -3.79
CA GLY A 58 -1.03 0.49 -5.15
C GLY A 58 -1.23 -0.91 -5.74
N GLY A 59 -2.49 -1.25 -5.99
CA GLY A 59 -2.96 -2.33 -6.88
C GLY A 59 -2.63 -3.77 -6.50
N LEU A 60 -1.81 -4.00 -5.47
CA LEU A 60 -1.35 -5.33 -5.08
C LEU A 60 -1.71 -5.59 -3.62
N MET A 61 -2.45 -6.68 -3.37
CA MET A 61 -2.57 -7.27 -2.05
C MET A 61 -1.66 -8.49 -1.97
N HIS A 62 -0.77 -8.54 -0.98
CA HIS A 62 0.07 -9.70 -0.74
C HIS A 62 -0.53 -10.59 0.37
N PRO A 63 -0.46 -11.92 0.26
CA PRO A 63 -0.94 -12.82 1.33
C PRO A 63 -0.28 -12.60 2.70
N TRP A 64 0.86 -11.90 2.75
CA TRP A 64 1.59 -11.57 3.99
C TRP A 64 1.21 -10.21 4.59
N CYS A 65 0.19 -9.52 4.07
CA CYS A 65 -0.27 -8.28 4.67
C CYS A 65 -0.96 -8.56 6.02
N ASP A 66 -0.36 -8.01 7.09
CA ASP A 66 -0.89 -7.79 8.44
C ASP A 66 -2.27 -7.15 8.50
N LEU A 67 -2.26 -5.96 7.93
CA LEU A 67 -3.29 -4.95 8.03
C LEU A 67 -3.57 -4.40 6.63
N VAL A 68 -4.82 -4.01 6.40
CA VAL A 68 -5.22 -3.19 5.25
C VAL A 68 -5.74 -1.88 5.79
N TYR A 69 -5.11 -0.78 5.39
CA TYR A 69 -5.58 0.58 5.65
C TYR A 69 -6.33 1.04 4.40
N LEU A 70 -7.64 1.20 4.50
CA LEU A 70 -8.51 1.52 3.38
C LEU A 70 -9.16 2.89 3.58
N ALA A 71 -9.12 3.73 2.56
CA ALA A 71 -10.01 4.88 2.46
C ALA A 71 -11.24 4.45 1.64
N ASP A 72 -12.40 4.31 2.29
CA ASP A 72 -13.66 4.04 1.63
C ASP A 72 -14.24 5.35 1.12
N ILE A 73 -14.09 5.60 -0.18
CA ILE A 73 -14.58 6.78 -0.86
C ILE A 73 -16.07 6.58 -1.17
N MET A 74 -16.94 7.35 -0.52
CA MET A 74 -18.39 7.20 -0.59
C MET A 74 -18.97 7.95 -1.81
N ALA A 75 -18.34 7.81 -2.96
CA ALA A 75 -18.73 8.44 -4.21
C ALA A 75 -18.33 7.57 -5.42
N ASP A 76 -19.10 7.68 -6.50
CA ASP A 76 -18.86 6.93 -7.73
C ASP A 76 -17.95 7.70 -8.69
N PHE A 77 -16.91 7.01 -9.18
CA PHE A 77 -15.99 7.51 -10.20
C PHE A 77 -15.86 6.52 -11.35
N HIS A 78 -15.50 7.01 -12.52
CA HIS A 78 -15.17 6.14 -13.66
C HIS A 78 -13.80 5.49 -13.44
N CYS A 79 -13.77 4.19 -13.18
CA CYS A 79 -12.57 3.42 -12.87
C CYS A 79 -12.35 2.29 -13.89
N ASP A 80 -11.08 2.00 -14.18
CA ASP A 80 -10.63 0.89 -15.03
C ASP A 80 -9.85 -0.20 -14.24
N VAL A 81 -9.54 0.07 -12.97
CA VAL A 81 -8.85 -0.83 -12.03
C VAL A 81 -9.63 -0.87 -10.71
N PHE A 82 -9.76 -2.07 -10.13
CA PHE A 82 -10.57 -2.30 -8.93
C PHE A 82 -9.77 -3.00 -7.82
N PHE A 83 -10.06 -2.64 -6.58
CA PHE A 83 -9.50 -3.30 -5.40
C PHE A 83 -10.29 -4.58 -5.06
N PRO A 84 -9.66 -5.66 -4.56
CA PRO A 84 -10.37 -6.86 -4.13
C PRO A 84 -11.30 -6.59 -2.93
N GLN A 85 -12.34 -7.42 -2.73
CA GLN A 85 -13.34 -7.21 -1.67
C GLN A 85 -12.87 -7.73 -0.29
N PHE A 86 -13.16 -6.99 0.80
CA PHE A 86 -12.85 -7.37 2.20
C PHE A 86 -13.94 -6.97 3.20
N PRO A 87 -14.12 -7.71 4.32
CA PRO A 87 -15.13 -7.43 5.36
C PRO A 87 -14.65 -6.40 6.41
N GLY A 88 -15.38 -5.31 6.64
CA GLY A 88 -14.88 -4.13 7.38
C GLY A 88 -15.44 -3.83 8.76
N VAL A 89 -14.73 -2.94 9.48
CA VAL A 89 -15.10 -2.36 10.78
C VAL A 89 -15.19 -0.83 10.62
N PRO A 90 -16.25 -0.14 11.12
CA PRO A 90 -16.45 1.29 10.83
C PRO A 90 -15.61 2.23 11.71
N ASN A 91 -15.12 3.33 11.11
CA ASN A 91 -14.63 4.54 11.80
C ASN A 91 -15.46 5.79 11.42
N GLU A 92 -15.07 6.96 11.95
CA GLU A 92 -15.70 8.26 11.69
C GLU A 92 -15.60 8.71 10.22
N ILE A 93 -16.66 9.38 9.76
CA ILE A 93 -16.83 9.89 8.40
C ILE A 93 -16.20 11.29 8.28
N GLN A 94 -15.50 11.55 7.17
CA GLN A 94 -14.84 12.81 6.82
C GLN A 94 -15.31 13.33 5.45
N GLU A 95 -15.14 14.63 5.19
CA GLU A 95 -15.48 15.27 3.91
C GLU A 95 -14.34 16.19 3.45
N GLU A 96 -13.88 16.01 2.20
CA GLU A 96 -12.89 16.87 1.56
C GLU A 96 -13.25 17.08 0.09
N ASN A 97 -13.20 18.33 -0.39
CA ASN A 97 -13.54 18.68 -1.79
C ASN A 97 -14.93 18.19 -2.25
N GLY A 98 -15.89 18.12 -1.32
CA GLY A 98 -17.25 17.62 -1.58
C GLY A 98 -17.35 16.10 -1.75
N VAL A 99 -16.29 15.36 -1.42
CA VAL A 99 -16.27 13.90 -1.41
C VAL A 99 -16.20 13.42 0.03
N THR A 100 -17.17 12.60 0.41
CA THR A 100 -17.22 11.96 1.73
C THR A 100 -16.43 10.65 1.69
N PHE A 101 -15.64 10.38 2.74
CA PHE A 101 -14.92 9.14 2.89
C PHE A 101 -14.77 8.74 4.36
N LYS A 102 -14.39 7.49 4.60
CA LYS A 102 -13.98 7.01 5.93
C LYS A 102 -12.70 6.18 5.83
N PHE A 103 -11.94 6.12 6.92
CA PHE A 103 -10.76 5.26 6.98
C PHE A 103 -11.08 4.00 7.76
N ASP A 104 -10.98 2.83 7.16
CA ASP A 104 -11.16 1.55 7.85
C ASP A 104 -9.81 0.82 7.95
N VAL A 105 -9.58 0.13 9.07
CA VAL A 105 -8.39 -0.71 9.26
C VAL A 105 -8.84 -2.15 9.46
N PHE A 106 -8.38 -3.02 8.57
CA PHE A 106 -8.71 -4.44 8.55
C PHE A 106 -7.50 -5.20 9.06
N LYS A 107 -7.72 -6.20 9.90
CA LYS A 107 -6.66 -7.10 10.35
C LYS A 107 -6.93 -8.49 9.79
N ARG A 108 -5.89 -9.12 9.25
CA ARG A 108 -5.97 -10.50 8.80
C ARG A 108 -6.35 -11.42 9.96
N GLU A 109 -7.42 -12.19 9.81
CA GLU A 109 -7.75 -13.27 10.73
C GLU A 109 -6.72 -14.39 10.57
N ILE A 110 -6.03 -14.72 11.65
CA ILE A 110 -5.16 -15.89 11.70
C ILE A 110 -6.07 -17.02 12.18
N CYS A 111 -6.58 -17.85 11.25
CA CYS A 111 -7.13 -19.14 11.66
C CYS A 111 -6.00 -19.90 12.36
N GLY A 112 -6.15 -20.16 13.66
CA GLY A 112 -5.28 -21.09 14.36
C GLY A 112 -5.29 -22.42 13.61
N ALA A 113 -4.11 -22.91 13.26
CA ALA A 113 -3.98 -24.31 12.89
C ALA A 113 -4.29 -25.12 14.16
N GLU A 114 -5.48 -25.72 14.21
CA GLU A 114 -5.75 -26.88 15.06
C GLU A 114 -5.16 -28.14 14.42
#